data_AF-A0A521U3I7-F1
#
_entry.id   AF-A0A521U3I7-F1
#
_cell.length_a   1.000
_cell.length_b   1.000
_cell.length_c   1.000
_cell.angle_alpha   90.00
_cell.angle_beta   90.00
_cell.angle_gamma   90.00
#
_symmetry.space_group_name_H-M   'P 1'
#
loop_
_entity.id
_entity.type
_entity.pdbx_description
1 polymer ?
#
loop_
_entity_poly.entity_id
_entity_poly.type
_entity_poly.pdbx_seq_one_letter_code
_entity_poly.pdbx_strand_id
1 'polypeptide(L)'
;MDSINVRDVPDLERVADEVRRTGRPRVLRRDSEKLAIVMPVHDHDTPTILDDPHRIWSGYDPDRVRAAFAATMGSWRDLDTDKMIADLYRAREEGSRPVDRP
;
A
#
# COMPACT_ATOMS: atom_id res chain seq x y z
N MET A 1 11.01 -7.13 21.45
CA MET A 1 9.91 -8.09 21.21
C MET A 1 10.55 -9.45 21.32
N ASP A 2 10.09 -10.30 22.24
CA ASP A 2 10.69 -11.61 22.40
C ASP A 2 10.30 -12.51 21.23
N SER A 3 11.26 -13.29 20.73
CA SER A 3 11.07 -14.19 19.59
C SER A 3 10.98 -15.63 20.07
N ILE A 4 10.15 -16.42 19.39
CA ILE A 4 10.02 -17.87 19.63
C ILE A 4 10.72 -18.57 18.47
N ASN A 5 11.66 -19.46 18.77
CA ASN A 5 12.24 -20.33 17.76
C ASN A 5 11.29 -21.51 17.50
N VAL A 6 10.78 -21.61 16.28
CA VAL A 6 9.80 -22.64 15.91
C VAL A 6 10.31 -24.06 16.08
N ARG A 7 11.64 -24.27 16.03
CA ARG A 7 12.25 -25.59 16.26
C ARG A 7 12.06 -26.11 17.68
N ASP A 8 11.82 -25.23 18.64
CA ASP A 8 11.58 -25.60 20.03
C ASP A 8 10.12 -26.06 20.24
N VAL A 9 9.23 -25.83 19.26
CA VAL A 9 7.80 -26.19 19.30
C VAL A 9 7.39 -26.80 17.95
N PRO A 10 7.51 -28.13 17.77
CA PRO A 10 7.30 -28.79 16.47
C PRO A 10 5.92 -28.53 15.83
N ASP A 11 4.87 -28.38 16.63
CA ASP A 11 3.54 -28.03 16.14
C ASP A 11 3.49 -26.63 15.51
N LEU A 12 4.26 -25.69 16.06
CA LEU A 12 4.37 -24.34 15.53
C LEU A 12 5.17 -24.31 14.22
N GLU A 13 6.23 -25.12 14.12
CA GLU A 13 7.00 -25.31 12.88
C GLU A 13 6.11 -25.80 11.74
N ARG A 14 5.27 -26.81 11.99
CA ARG A 14 4.31 -27.32 11.00
C ARG A 14 3.33 -26.25 10.51
N VAL A 15 2.78 -25.45 11.41
CA VAL A 15 1.84 -24.36 11.04
C VAL A 15 2.57 -23.27 10.26
N ALA A 16 3.79 -22.90 10.68
CA ALA A 16 4.61 -21.92 9.98
C ALA A 16 4.94 -22.37 8.55
N ASP A 17 5.31 -23.64 8.35
CA ASP A 17 5.58 -24.22 7.04
C ASP A 17 4.33 -24.26 6.15
N GLU A 18 3.16 -24.61 6.71
CA GLU A 18 1.91 -24.58 5.95
C GLU A 18 1.56 -23.16 5.48
N VAL A 19 1.63 -22.19 6.39
CA VAL A 19 1.34 -20.78 6.10
C VAL A 19 2.32 -20.24 5.05
N ARG A 20 3.62 -20.54 5.20
CA ARG A 20 4.66 -20.17 4.24
C ARG A 20 4.41 -20.77 2.86
N ARG A 21 4.12 -22.07 2.79
CA ARG A 21 3.89 -22.79 1.53
C ARG A 21 2.64 -22.31 0.79
N THR A 22 1.58 -21.98 1.52
CA THR A 22 0.28 -21.63 0.93
C THR A 22 0.09 -20.14 0.69
N GLY A 23 0.85 -19.29 1.40
CA GLY A 23 0.67 -17.84 1.41
C GLY A 23 -0.66 -17.40 2.06
N ARG A 24 -1.37 -18.29 2.77
CA ARG A 24 -2.68 -17.99 3.36
C ARG A 24 -2.54 -17.83 4.88
N PRO A 25 -2.98 -16.69 5.47
CA PRO A 25 -3.01 -16.51 6.92
C PRO A 25 -3.87 -17.56 7.61
N ARG A 26 -3.48 -17.94 8.83
CA ARG A 26 -4.22 -18.87 9.69
C ARG A 26 -4.52 -18.23 11.04
N VAL A 27 -5.74 -18.42 11.52
CA VAL A 27 -6.15 -17.95 12.86
C VAL A 27 -6.01 -19.10 13.84
N LEU A 28 -5.18 -18.92 14.87
CA LEU A 28 -5.10 -19.84 15.99
C LEU A 28 -6.29 -19.60 16.90
N ARG A 29 -7.06 -20.66 17.14
CA ARG A 29 -8.25 -20.61 17.98
C ARG A 29 -8.15 -21.61 19.11
N ARG A 30 -8.74 -21.27 20.25
CA ARG A 30 -9.10 -22.20 21.32
C ARG A 30 -10.62 -22.19 21.38
N ASP A 31 -11.22 -23.31 21.03
CA ASP A 31 -12.67 -23.42 20.84
C ASP A 31 -13.20 -22.34 19.88
N SER A 32 -14.05 -21.43 20.37
CA SER A 32 -14.57 -20.30 19.60
C SER A 32 -13.72 -19.02 19.68
N GLU A 33 -12.74 -18.96 20.59
CA GLU A 33 -11.92 -17.78 20.84
C GLU A 33 -10.74 -17.69 19.86
N LYS A 34 -10.49 -16.51 19.32
CA LYS A 34 -9.33 -16.23 18.45
C LYS A 34 -8.17 -15.75 19.33
N LEU A 35 -7.07 -16.49 19.36
CA LEU A 35 -5.91 -16.19 20.20
C LEU A 35 -4.81 -15.43 19.45
N ALA A 36 -4.56 -15.80 18.20
CA ALA A 36 -3.50 -15.21 17.39
C ALA A 36 -3.76 -15.41 15.89
N ILE A 37 -3.02 -14.69 15.07
CA ILE A 37 -2.98 -14.90 13.63
C ILE A 37 -1.52 -15.20 13.25
N VAL A 38 -1.31 -16.31 12.54
CA VAL A 38 -0.04 -16.62 11.89
C VAL A 38 -0.16 -16.17 10.45
N MET A 39 0.65 -15.17 10.09
CA MET A 39 0.70 -14.61 8.74
C MET A 39 1.99 -15.05 8.06
N PRO A 40 1.98 -15.30 6.74
CA PRO A 40 3.20 -15.49 6.01
C PRO A 40 3.98 -14.17 6.03
N VAL A 41 5.23 -14.23 6.45
CA VAL A 41 6.16 -13.14 6.25
C VAL A 41 6.80 -13.39 4.90
N HIS A 42 6.50 -12.53 3.93
CA HIS A 42 7.32 -12.43 2.75
C HIS A 42 8.53 -11.61 3.16
N ASP A 43 9.73 -12.13 2.94
CA ASP A 43 10.90 -11.28 2.98
C ASP A 43 10.63 -10.14 1.99
N HIS A 44 10.61 -8.91 2.51
CA HIS A 44 10.70 -7.73 1.68
C HIS A 44 12.12 -7.65 1.10
N ASP A 45 12.56 -8.69 0.39
CA ASP A 45 13.64 -8.61 -0.60
C ASP A 45 13.24 -7.70 -1.77
N THR A 46 12.05 -7.10 -1.70
CA THR A 46 11.75 -5.88 -2.44
C THR A 46 12.24 -4.70 -1.59
N PRO A 47 13.47 -4.18 -1.81
CA PRO A 47 13.93 -2.97 -1.15
C PRO A 47 12.86 -1.89 -1.26
N THR A 48 12.37 -1.44 -0.12
CA THR A 48 11.42 -0.34 -0.08
C THR A 48 12.11 0.94 -0.58
N ILE A 49 11.33 1.97 -0.88
CA ILE A 49 11.87 3.29 -1.23
C ILE A 49 12.76 3.85 -0.10
N LEU A 50 12.58 3.35 1.13
CA LEU A 50 13.38 3.70 2.30
C LEU A 50 14.77 3.04 2.28
N ASP A 51 14.92 1.91 1.60
CA ASP A 51 16.16 1.13 1.54
C ASP A 51 17.09 1.61 0.43
N ASP A 52 16.53 2.15 -0.67
CA ASP A 52 17.28 2.81 -1.74
C ASP A 52 16.46 3.97 -2.36
N PRO A 53 16.76 5.22 -1.97
CA PRO A 53 16.12 6.41 -2.53
C PRO A 53 16.34 6.60 -4.04
N HIS A 54 17.29 5.90 -4.67
CA HIS A 54 17.49 5.95 -6.11
C HIS A 54 16.58 4.98 -6.87
N ARG A 55 15.95 4.01 -6.19
CA ARG A 55 15.02 3.05 -6.78
C ARG A 55 13.79 3.72 -7.41
N ILE A 56 13.34 4.86 -6.88
CA ILE A 56 12.21 5.61 -7.47
C ILE A 56 12.51 6.09 -8.90
N TRP A 57 13.79 6.22 -9.25
CA TRP A 57 14.24 6.67 -10.57
C TRP A 57 14.67 5.51 -11.47
N SER A 58 14.48 4.25 -11.05
CA SER A 58 14.89 3.07 -11.82
C SER A 58 14.26 2.98 -13.22
N GLY A 59 13.10 3.60 -13.43
CA GLY A 59 12.44 3.72 -14.73
C GLY A 59 12.52 5.13 -15.36
N TYR A 60 13.36 6.03 -14.84
CA TYR A 60 13.47 7.39 -15.34
C TYR A 60 14.19 7.43 -16.68
N ASP A 61 13.47 7.87 -17.71
CA ASP A 61 14.01 8.17 -19.03
C ASP A 61 13.88 9.68 -19.28
N PRO A 62 15.01 10.42 -19.29
CA PRO A 62 14.97 11.88 -19.40
C PRO A 62 14.43 12.35 -20.75
N ASP A 63 14.64 11.60 -21.83
CA ASP A 63 14.18 11.98 -23.16
C ASP A 63 12.68 11.75 -23.31
N ARG A 64 12.19 10.63 -22.77
CA ARG A 64 10.74 10.37 -22.71
C ARG A 64 10.01 11.42 -21.86
N VAL A 65 10.60 11.83 -20.74
CA VAL A 65 10.03 12.88 -19.88
C VAL A 65 10.00 14.23 -20.58
N ARG A 66 11.08 14.63 -21.26
CA ARG A 66 11.13 15.87 -22.04
C ARG A 66 10.10 15.86 -23.17
N ALA A 67 9.95 14.75 -23.89
CA ALA A 67 8.96 14.61 -24.95
C ALA A 67 7.52 14.73 -24.41
N ALA A 68 7.21 14.07 -23.31
CA ALA A 68 5.90 14.17 -22.66
C ALA A 68 5.61 15.59 -22.16
N PHE A 69 6.61 16.26 -21.57
CA PHE A 69 6.50 17.64 -21.13
C PHE A 69 6.23 18.59 -22.30
N ALA A 70 7.01 18.48 -23.39
CA ALA A 70 6.80 19.29 -24.59
C ALA A 70 5.41 19.06 -25.21
N ALA A 71 4.94 17.82 -25.27
CA ALA A 71 3.64 17.47 -25.85
C ALA A 71 2.45 18.01 -25.03
N THR A 72 2.63 18.19 -23.72
CA THR A 72 1.58 18.64 -22.80
C THR A 72 1.69 20.11 -22.42
N MET A 73 2.77 20.79 -22.84
CA MET A 73 3.01 22.18 -22.53
C MET A 73 1.87 23.08 -23.02
N GLY A 74 1.24 23.82 -22.10
CA GLY A 74 0.14 24.72 -22.42
C GLY A 74 -1.23 24.05 -22.60
N SER A 75 -1.36 22.74 -22.40
CA SER A 75 -2.65 22.03 -22.51
C SER A 75 -3.72 22.50 -21.51
N TRP A 76 -3.34 23.24 -20.47
CA TRP A 76 -4.20 23.77 -19.41
C TRP A 76 -4.46 25.29 -19.53
N ARG A 77 -3.96 25.93 -20.60
CA ARG A 77 -4.03 27.40 -20.76
C ARG A 77 -5.45 27.94 -20.88
N ASP A 78 -6.35 27.11 -21.40
CA ASP A 78 -7.74 27.48 -21.71
C ASP A 78 -8.69 27.13 -20.54
N LEU A 79 -8.15 26.75 -19.37
CA LEU A 79 -8.94 26.48 -18.19
C LEU A 79 -9.35 27.77 -17.48
N ASP A 80 -10.61 27.82 -17.11
CA ASP A 80 -11.15 28.83 -16.20
C ASP A 80 -10.75 28.46 -14.76
N THR A 81 -9.61 29.00 -14.33
CA THR A 81 -9.06 28.72 -12.99
C THR A 81 -9.95 29.24 -11.88
N ASP A 82 -10.62 30.37 -12.09
CA ASP A 82 -11.48 31.00 -11.09
C ASP A 82 -12.74 30.17 -10.85
N LYS A 83 -13.35 29.68 -11.94
CA LYS A 83 -14.47 28.72 -11.86
C LYS A 83 -14.04 27.44 -11.16
N MET A 84 -12.88 26.88 -11.52
CA MET A 84 -12.39 25.63 -10.92
C MET A 84 -12.14 25.78 -9.41
N ILE A 85 -11.58 26.91 -8.98
CA ILE A 85 -11.41 27.24 -7.56
C ILE A 85 -12.77 27.33 -6.88
N ALA A 86 -13.72 28.08 -7.44
CA ALA A 86 -15.07 28.21 -6.88
C ALA A 86 -15.79 26.86 -6.76
N ASP A 87 -15.69 26.01 -7.78
CA ASP A 87 -16.27 24.66 -7.80
C ASP A 87 -15.64 23.76 -6.72
N LEU A 88 -14.32 23.87 -6.49
CA LEU A 88 -13.62 23.13 -5.43
C LEU A 88 -14.06 23.58 -4.03
N TYR A 89 -14.19 24.89 -3.80
CA TYR A 89 -14.67 25.42 -2.52
C TYR A 89 -16.12 24.99 -2.26
N ARG A 90 -17.00 25.10 -3.25
CA ARG A 90 -18.37 24.61 -3.15
C ARG A 90 -18.40 23.12 -2.82
N ALA A 91 -17.64 22.28 -3.52
CA ALA A 91 -17.61 20.84 -3.26
C ALA A 91 -17.08 20.49 -1.85
N ARG A 92 -16.18 21.32 -1.29
CA ARG A 92 -15.71 21.17 0.09
C ARG A 92 -16.76 21.56 1.12
N GLU A 93 -17.54 22.60 0.84
CA GLU A 93 -18.64 23.05 1.70
C GLU A 93 -19.81 22.06 1.66
N GLU A 94 -20.18 21.61 0.48
CA GLU A 94 -21.26 20.62 0.27
C GLU A 94 -20.90 19.28 0.91
N GLY A 95 -19.61 18.91 0.88
CA GLY A 95 -19.10 17.66 1.44
C GLY A 95 -19.54 16.44 0.63
N SER A 96 -18.63 15.49 0.43
CA SER A 96 -18.92 14.23 -0.28
C SER A 96 -19.27 13.07 0.65
N ARG A 97 -19.39 13.35 1.96
CA ARG A 97 -19.72 12.34 2.97
C ARG A 97 -21.23 12.33 3.21
N PRO A 98 -21.92 11.18 3.04
CA PRO A 98 -23.29 11.03 3.50
C PRO A 98 -23.38 11.34 5.00
N VAL A 99 -24.41 12.10 5.41
CA VAL A 99 -24.70 12.39 6.83
C VAL A 99 -24.82 11.12 7.66
N ASP A 100 -25.23 10.02 7.03
CA ASP A 100 -25.54 8.75 7.68
C ASP A 100 -24.37 7.75 7.67
N ARG A 101 -23.16 8.18 7.29
CA ARG A 101 -21.97 7.31 7.39
C ARG A 101 -21.56 7.24 8.87
N PRO A 102 -21.54 6.04 9.50
CA PRO A 102 -21.14 5.87 10.90
C PRO A 102 -19.69 6.32 11.15
#